data_AF-A0A1V5IDK5-F1
#
_entry.id   AF-A0A1V5IDK5-F1
#
_cell.length_a   1.000
_cell.length_b   1.000
_cell.length_c   1.000
_cell.angle_alpha   90.00
_cell.angle_beta   90.00
_cell.angle_gamma   90.00
#
_symmetry.space_group_name_H-M   'P 1'
#
loop_
_entity.id
_entity.type
_entity.pdbx_description
1 polymer ?
#
loop_
_entity_poly.entity_id
_entity_poly.type
_entity_poly.pdbx_seq_one_letter_code
_entity_poly.pdbx_strand_id
1 'polypeptide(L)'
;MGVNRMTAGKSLQRIAEERASVKYPNMEVLNSYWVGQDGKQKWFEVILVDGHHPSIKADRNLAWLNNPVHRGRAERGKTSAGRKGRGMMHRGKGTEKTRPSIRSHGNLGK
;
A
#
# COMPACT_ATOMS: atom_id res chain seq x y z
N MET A 1 -16.52 -6.70 -26.68
CA MET A 1 -15.89 -5.99 -25.55
C MET A 1 -16.25 -6.71 -24.25
N GLY A 2 -15.28 -7.06 -23.41
CA GLY A 2 -15.55 -7.75 -22.13
C GLY A 2 -15.86 -6.76 -21.01
N VAL A 3 -16.88 -7.05 -20.18
CA VAL A 3 -17.32 -6.15 -19.08
C VAL A 3 -17.40 -6.90 -17.75
N ASN A 4 -18.20 -7.96 -17.67
CA ASN A 4 -18.61 -8.55 -16.39
C ASN A 4 -17.54 -9.32 -15.60
N ARG A 5 -16.42 -9.71 -16.24
CA ARG A 5 -15.35 -10.53 -15.60
C ARG A 5 -14.05 -9.75 -15.35
N MET A 6 -14.04 -8.44 -15.56
CA MET A 6 -12.86 -7.63 -15.29
C MET A 6 -12.70 -7.42 -13.78
N THR A 7 -11.52 -7.74 -13.26
CA THR A 7 -11.18 -7.54 -11.84
C THR A 7 -10.18 -6.40 -11.70
N ALA A 8 -10.24 -5.70 -10.55
CA ALA A 8 -9.34 -4.59 -10.28
C ALA A 8 -7.89 -5.05 -10.18
N GLY A 9 -6.96 -4.25 -10.70
CA GLY A 9 -5.53 -4.54 -10.58
C GLY A 9 -4.93 -4.29 -9.19
N LYS A 10 -5.68 -3.66 -8.28
CA LYS A 10 -5.31 -3.41 -6.88
C LYS A 10 -6.19 -4.27 -5.98
N SER A 11 -5.63 -4.74 -4.86
CA SER A 11 -6.43 -5.42 -3.84
C SER A 11 -7.39 -4.46 -3.13
N LEU A 12 -8.50 -4.97 -2.61
CA LEU A 12 -9.45 -4.18 -1.82
C LEU A 12 -8.79 -3.54 -0.59
N GLN A 13 -7.85 -4.25 0.04
CA GLN A 13 -7.07 -3.73 1.15
C GLN A 13 -6.24 -2.49 0.75
N ARG A 14 -5.54 -2.53 -0.40
CA ARG A 14 -4.80 -1.36 -0.90
C ARG A 14 -5.73 -0.20 -1.24
N ILE A 15 -6.91 -0.49 -1.79
CA ILE A 15 -7.93 0.54 -2.06
C ILE A 15 -8.39 1.20 -0.75
N ALA A 16 -8.55 0.43 0.33
CA ALA A 16 -8.87 0.97 1.65
C ALA A 16 -7.75 1.86 2.20
N GLU A 17 -6.49 1.45 2.09
CA GLU A 17 -5.32 2.27 2.47
C GLU A 17 -5.29 3.60 1.72
N GLU A 18 -5.46 3.58 0.39
CA GLU A 18 -5.48 4.79 -0.45
C GLU A 18 -6.64 5.72 -0.06
N ARG A 19 -7.84 5.18 0.21
CA ARG A 19 -8.99 5.97 0.67
C ARG A 19 -8.73 6.65 2.02
N ALA A 20 -8.10 5.94 2.96
CA ALA A 20 -7.75 6.50 4.26
C ALA A 20 -6.69 7.61 4.13
N SER A 21 -5.68 7.40 3.29
CA SER A 21 -4.62 8.38 2.98
C SER A 21 -5.19 9.68 2.41
N VAL A 22 -6.12 9.59 1.45
CA VAL A 22 -6.79 10.77 0.87
C VAL A 22 -7.63 11.51 1.91
N LYS A 23 -8.28 10.80 2.84
CA LYS A 23 -9.08 11.42 3.89
C LYS A 23 -8.22 12.17 4.93
N TYR A 24 -7.01 11.68 5.21
CA TYR A 24 -6.10 12.25 6.21
C TYR A 24 -4.75 12.64 5.56
N PRO A 25 -4.70 13.73 4.78
CA PRO A 25 -3.54 14.09 3.95
C PRO A 25 -2.31 14.55 4.74
N ASN A 26 -2.47 14.87 6.03
CA ASN A 26 -1.39 15.23 6.96
C ASN A 26 -0.70 14.01 7.57
N MET A 27 -1.31 12.82 7.46
CA MET A 27 -0.81 11.57 8.02
C MET A 27 -0.34 10.61 6.93
N GLU A 28 0.52 9.66 7.30
CA GLU A 28 0.99 8.62 6.39
C GLU A 28 0.53 7.24 6.86
N VAL A 29 0.12 6.41 5.89
CA VAL A 29 -0.32 5.04 6.18
C VAL A 29 0.88 4.17 6.56
N LEU A 30 0.88 3.59 7.75
CA LEU A 30 1.88 2.62 8.19
C LEU A 30 1.58 1.22 7.64
N ASN A 31 0.38 0.70 7.91
CA ASN A 31 -0.08 -0.61 7.44
C ASN A 31 -1.61 -0.74 7.59
N SER A 32 -2.16 -1.90 7.24
CA SER A 32 -3.58 -2.21 7.44
C SER A 32 -3.82 -3.69 7.72
N TYR A 33 -4.98 -4.03 8.28
CA TYR A 33 -5.42 -5.41 8.47
C TYR A 33 -6.92 -5.58 8.26
N TRP A 34 -7.33 -6.83 8.02
CA TRP A 34 -8.73 -7.20 7.81
C TRP A 34 -9.45 -7.35 9.15
N VAL A 35 -10.70 -6.88 9.20
CA VAL A 35 -11.52 -6.91 10.43
C VAL A 35 -12.80 -7.72 10.24
N GLY A 36 -13.37 -7.68 9.05
CA GLY A 36 -14.64 -8.35 8.78
C GLY A 36 -15.05 -8.25 7.31
N GLN A 37 -16.05 -9.02 6.93
CA GLN A 37 -16.73 -8.88 5.64
C GLN A 37 -18.19 -9.31 5.78
N ASP A 38 -19.05 -8.69 4.97
CA ASP A 38 -20.42 -9.16 4.75
C ASP A 38 -20.55 -9.62 3.29
N GLY A 39 -21.79 -9.87 2.82
CA GLY A 39 -22.04 -10.29 1.44
C GLY A 39 -21.70 -9.25 0.36
N LYS A 40 -21.45 -7.98 0.73
CA LYS A 40 -21.31 -6.85 -0.21
C LYS A 40 -19.99 -6.08 -0.04
N GLN A 41 -19.43 -6.05 1.17
CA GLN A 41 -18.36 -5.17 1.60
C GLN A 41 -17.33 -5.91 2.44
N LYS A 42 -16.13 -5.33 2.49
CA LYS A 42 -15.02 -5.77 3.34
C LYS A 42 -14.52 -4.60 4.14
N TRP A 43 -14.26 -4.81 5.42
CA TRP A 43 -13.73 -3.81 6.32
C TRP A 43 -12.27 -4.09 6.65
N PHE A 44 -11.51 -3.00 6.68
CA PHE A 44 -10.11 -2.98 7.01
C PHE A 44 -9.85 -1.84 8.00
N GLU A 45 -9.05 -2.11 9.00
CA GLU A 45 -8.48 -1.07 9.86
C GLU A 45 -7.14 -0.64 9.27
N VAL A 46 -6.96 0.67 9.14
CA VAL A 46 -5.77 1.29 8.56
C VAL A 46 -5.06 2.07 9.67
N ILE A 47 -3.78 1.79 9.85
CA ILE A 47 -2.93 2.44 10.85
C ILE A 47 -2.28 3.64 10.16
N LEU A 48 -2.62 4.85 10.61
CA LEU A 48 -2.00 6.09 10.16
C LEU A 48 -1.10 6.67 11.25
N VAL A 49 -0.07 7.39 10.83
CA VAL A 49 0.88 8.05 11.73
C VAL A 49 1.11 9.47 11.26
N ASP A 50 1.07 10.42 12.18
CA ASP A 50 1.44 11.82 11.93
C ASP A 50 2.95 12.01 12.11
N GLY A 51 3.67 12.19 11.00
CA GLY A 51 5.11 12.45 11.01
C GLY A 51 5.50 13.82 11.58
N HIS A 52 4.57 14.78 11.66
CA HIS A 52 4.87 16.13 12.16
C HIS A 52 4.90 16.19 13.69
N HIS A 53 4.27 15.22 14.36
CA HIS A 53 4.15 15.17 15.81
C HIS A 53 5.52 14.96 16.49
N PRO A 54 5.90 15.76 17.51
CA PRO A 54 7.20 15.65 18.19
C PRO A 54 7.50 14.25 18.74
N SER A 55 6.50 13.58 19.34
CA SER A 55 6.65 12.21 19.84
C SER A 55 7.05 11.20 18.75
N ILE A 56 6.53 11.33 17.53
CA ILE A 56 6.90 10.45 16.42
C ILE A 56 8.29 10.77 15.90
N LYS A 57 8.68 12.05 15.90
CA LYS A 57 10.03 12.49 15.51
C LYS A 57 11.11 12.01 16.47
N ALA A 58 10.79 11.93 17.77
CA ALA A 58 11.70 11.43 18.79
C ALA A 58 11.78 9.89 18.84
N ASP A 59 10.75 9.19 18.35
CA ASP A 59 10.69 7.73 18.37
C ASP A 59 11.62 7.10 17.33
N ARG A 60 12.61 6.33 17.80
CA ARG A 60 13.61 5.65 16.95
C ARG A 60 12.99 4.62 15.98
N ASN A 61 11.82 4.06 16.30
CA ASN A 61 11.16 3.04 15.49
C ASN A 61 10.25 3.63 14.41
N LEU A 62 9.73 4.85 14.61
CA LEU A 62 8.74 5.48 13.73
C LEU A 62 9.25 6.72 13.02
N ALA A 63 10.32 7.36 13.51
CA ALA A 63 10.87 8.61 12.97
C ALA A 63 11.25 8.52 11.48
N TRP A 64 11.54 7.33 10.95
CA TRP A 64 11.81 7.15 9.52
C TRP A 64 10.64 7.63 8.65
N LEU A 65 9.40 7.51 9.12
CA LEU A 65 8.21 7.90 8.37
C LEU A 65 8.09 9.42 8.15
N ASN A 66 8.76 10.23 8.98
CA ASN A 66 8.77 11.70 8.87
C ASN A 66 9.55 12.20 7.63
N ASN A 67 10.44 11.40 7.05
CA ASN A 67 11.20 11.86 5.88
C ASN A 67 10.29 12.02 4.64
N PRO A 68 10.34 13.15 3.91
CA PRO A 68 9.53 13.40 2.71
C PRO A 68 9.53 12.28 1.67
N VAL A 69 10.58 11.46 1.59
CA VAL A 69 10.64 10.31 0.65
C VAL A 69 9.55 9.25 0.91
N HIS A 70 9.01 9.22 2.12
CA HIS A 70 7.93 8.32 2.54
C HIS A 70 6.54 8.89 2.28
N ARG A 71 6.42 10.16 1.88
CA ARG A 71 5.13 10.78 1.57
C ARG A 71 4.38 10.03 0.46
N GLY A 72 3.08 9.83 0.61
CA GLY A 72 2.25 9.11 -0.34
C GLY A 72 2.72 7.66 -0.57
N ARG A 73 3.05 6.94 0.50
CA ARG A 73 3.56 5.56 0.38
C ARG A 73 2.49 4.54 0.00
N ALA A 74 1.23 4.76 0.40
CA ALA A 74 0.11 3.87 0.09
C ALA A 74 -0.18 3.87 -1.41
N GLU A 75 -0.25 5.06 -2.02
CA GLU A 75 -0.54 5.29 -3.43
C GLU A 75 0.55 4.68 -4.32
N ARG A 76 1.81 4.83 -3.92
CA ARG A 76 2.96 4.22 -4.60
C ARG A 76 3.11 2.72 -4.36
N GLY A 77 2.28 2.13 -3.50
CA GLY A 77 2.29 0.70 -3.20
C GLY A 77 3.54 0.25 -2.43
N LYS A 78 4.01 1.08 -1.49
CA LYS A 78 5.13 0.75 -0.58
C LYS A 78 4.66 0.15 0.75
N THR A 79 3.35 0.07 0.99
CA THR A 79 2.72 -0.69 2.10
C THR A 79 2.86 -2.20 1.88
N SER A 80 2.54 -3.01 2.89
CA SER A 80 2.55 -4.48 2.78
C SER A 80 1.58 -4.95 1.68
N ALA A 81 0.34 -4.44 1.70
CA ALA A 81 -0.67 -4.74 0.68
C ALA A 81 -0.22 -4.29 -0.73
N GLY A 82 0.43 -3.14 -0.83
CA GLY A 82 1.01 -2.64 -2.09
C GLY A 82 2.13 -3.52 -2.64
N ARG A 83 3.07 -3.94 -1.79
CA ARG A 83 4.16 -4.84 -2.18
C ARG A 83 3.66 -6.22 -2.59
N LYS A 84 2.66 -6.75 -1.89
CA LYS A 84 1.98 -8.00 -2.24
C LYS A 84 1.29 -7.90 -3.59
N GLY A 85 0.53 -6.84 -3.83
CA GLY A 85 -0.15 -6.61 -5.12
C GLY A 85 0.80 -6.36 -6.30
N ARG A 86 2.08 -6.05 -6.02
CA ARG A 86 3.13 -5.90 -7.04
C ARG A 86 3.96 -7.17 -7.28
N GLY A 87 3.65 -8.28 -6.60
CA GLY A 87 4.41 -9.52 -6.73
C GLY A 87 5.85 -9.43 -6.19
N MET A 88 6.10 -8.58 -5.17
CA MET A 88 7.45 -8.31 -4.64
C MET A 88 7.68 -8.84 -3.21
N MET A 89 6.90 -9.85 -2.78
CA MET A 89 7.02 -10.46 -1.45
C MET A 89 8.25 -11.38 -1.35
N HIS A 90 8.53 -12.13 -2.42
CA HIS A 90 9.64 -13.08 -2.46
C HIS A 90 10.78 -12.56 -3.36
N ARG A 91 11.88 -13.31 -3.40
CA ARG A 91 13.01 -13.10 -4.32
C ARG A 91 13.32 -14.42 -5.01
N GLY A 92 13.84 -14.35 -6.23
CA GLY A 92 14.19 -15.52 -7.04
C GLY A 92 13.21 -15.74 -8.20
N LYS A 93 12.97 -17.01 -8.54
CA LYS A 93 12.16 -17.40 -9.69
C LYS A 93 10.74 -16.82 -9.62
N GLY A 94 10.27 -16.23 -10.71
CA GLY A 94 8.95 -15.58 -10.83
C GLY A 94 8.94 -14.10 -10.43
N THR A 95 10.07 -13.52 -10.03
CA THR A 95 10.19 -12.09 -9.69
C THR A 95 11.08 -11.28 -10.65
N GLU A 96 11.48 -11.90 -11.77
CA GLU A 96 12.39 -11.36 -12.77
C GLU A 96 11.82 -10.09 -13.41
N LYS A 97 10.48 -10.04 -13.58
CA LYS A 97 9.76 -8.91 -14.20
C LYS A 97 9.04 -8.02 -13.18
N THR A 98 9.10 -8.33 -11.88
CA THR A 98 8.45 -7.52 -10.82
C THR A 98 9.43 -6.63 -10.05
N ARG A 99 10.73 -6.96 -10.06
CA ARG A 99 11.80 -6.22 -9.38
C ARG A 99 12.76 -5.55 -10.38
N PRO A 100 13.27 -4.33 -10.14
CA PRO A 100 13.03 -3.46 -8.97
C PRO A 100 11.64 -2.79 -8.99
N SER A 101 11.02 -2.71 -10.17
CA SER A 101 9.65 -2.25 -10.35
C SER A 101 9.00 -2.93 -11.56
N ILE A 102 7.67 -2.89 -11.63
CA ILE A 102 6.91 -3.41 -12.78
C ILE A 102 7.15 -2.52 -14.02
N ARG A 103 7.24 -1.20 -13.82
CA ARG A 103 7.43 -0.23 -14.91
C ARG A 103 8.80 -0.34 -15.59
N SER A 104 9.86 -0.67 -14.84
CA SER A 104 11.19 -0.88 -15.41
C SER A 104 11.25 -2.06 -16.39
N HIS A 105 10.28 -2.97 -16.31
CA HIS A 105 10.14 -4.13 -17.21
C HIS A 105 8.94 -3.99 -18.16
N GLY A 106 8.60 -2.77 -18.56
CA GLY A 106 7.54 -2.54 -19.55
C GLY A 106 6.13 -2.96 -19.11
N ASN A 107 5.87 -3.02 -17.80
CA ASN A 107 4.60 -3.49 -17.22
C ASN A 107 4.26 -4.96 -17.50
N LEU A 108 5.27 -5.80 -17.74
CA LEU A 108 5.10 -7.22 -18.03
C LEU A 108 4.94 -8.10 -16.77
N GLY A 109 5.15 -7.55 -15.57
CA GLY A 109 5.04 -8.27 -14.31
C GLY A 109 3.66 -8.11 -13.68
N LYS A 110 3.05 -9.23 -13.24
CA LYS A 110 1.93 -9.26 -12.30
C LYS A 110 1.69 -10.67 -11.78
#